data_AF-A0A6F8UY42-F1
#
_entry.id   AF-A0A6F8UY42-F1
#
_cell.length_a   1.000
_cell.length_b   1.000
_cell.length_c   1.000
_cell.angle_alpha   90.00
_cell.angle_beta   90.00
_cell.angle_gamma   90.00
#
_symmetry.space_group_name_H-M   'P 1'
#
loop_
_entity.id
_entity.type
_entity.pdbx_description
1 polymer ?
#
loop_
_entity_poly.entity_id
_entity_poly.type
_entity_poly.pdbx_seq_one_letter_code
_entity_poly.pdbx_strand_id
1 'polypeptide(L)'
;MEAASGGRPAVIVVMGVASSGKTSLGERLAERLGWPFRDADSFHPPENVAKMAGGTPLDDDDRKPWLAAIAAWIDDLRAEGGHGIVTCSALKRAYRQVIVGDRPDVRLVYLKGSRELIGRRMAARQHHFMPPALLDSQFAALEEPGEDEKPLVVSVEDSKDAIVQDVVERLGL
;
A
#
# COMPACT_ATOMS: atom_id res chain seq x y z
N MET A 1 -23.29 17.74 19.11
CA MET A 1 -22.19 16.76 19.10
C MET A 1 -21.70 16.72 17.67
N GLU A 2 -20.68 17.52 17.37
CA GLU A 2 -20.20 17.79 16.01
C GLU A 2 -19.69 16.50 15.36
N ALA A 3 -20.20 16.19 14.18
CA ALA A 3 -19.62 15.19 13.31
C ALA A 3 -18.20 15.66 12.97
N ALA A 4 -17.19 14.84 13.24
CA ALA A 4 -15.84 15.09 12.77
C ALA A 4 -15.86 15.08 11.24
N SER A 5 -15.96 16.27 10.63
CA SER A 5 -15.75 16.46 9.19
C SER A 5 -14.27 16.29 8.92
N GLY A 6 -13.81 15.04 8.84
CA GLY A 6 -12.47 14.73 8.37
C GLY A 6 -12.34 15.21 6.94
N GLY A 7 -11.45 16.17 6.69
CA GLY A 7 -11.20 16.68 5.34
C GLY A 7 -10.78 15.57 4.38
N ARG A 8 -10.90 15.85 3.07
CA ARG A 8 -10.47 14.95 2.00
C ARG A 8 -9.03 14.48 2.25
N PRO A 9 -8.72 13.17 2.19
CA PRO A 9 -7.36 12.70 2.44
C PRO A 9 -6.39 13.33 1.45
N ALA A 10 -5.20 13.70 1.92
CA ALA A 10 -4.11 14.11 1.05
C ALA A 10 -3.53 12.90 0.33
N VAL A 11 -3.23 11.81 1.05
CA VAL A 11 -2.67 10.60 0.43
C VAL A 11 -3.41 9.35 0.84
N ILE A 12 -3.64 8.46 -0.13
CA ILE A 12 -4.08 7.08 0.11
C ILE A 12 -2.88 6.15 -0.04
N VAL A 13 -2.53 5.43 1.03
CA VAL A 13 -1.53 4.37 1.03
C VAL A 13 -2.24 3.02 0.88
N VAL A 14 -2.10 2.37 -0.27
CA VAL A 14 -2.68 1.06 -0.53
C VAL A 14 -1.67 -0.03 -0.18
N MET A 15 -1.99 -0.82 0.84
CA MET A 15 -1.12 -1.87 1.38
C MET A 15 -1.70 -3.28 1.26
N GLY A 16 -0.83 -4.27 1.46
CA GLY A 16 -1.15 -5.69 1.38
C GLY A 16 0.01 -6.49 0.77
N VAL A 17 -0.05 -7.82 0.90
CA VAL A 17 0.99 -8.71 0.36
C VAL A 17 1.10 -8.62 -1.16
N ALA A 18 2.22 -9.09 -1.72
CA ALA A 18 2.37 -9.22 -3.17
C ALA A 18 1.19 -9.98 -3.81
N SER A 19 0.81 -9.60 -5.02
CA SER A 19 -0.36 -10.14 -5.76
C SER A 19 -1.75 -9.94 -5.13
N SER A 20 -1.88 -9.14 -4.05
CA SER A 20 -3.20 -8.78 -3.49
C SER A 20 -4.04 -7.85 -4.37
N GLY A 21 -3.43 -7.20 -5.37
CA GLY A 21 -4.11 -6.28 -6.30
C GLY A 21 -3.85 -4.79 -6.06
N LYS A 22 -2.90 -4.43 -5.18
CA LYS A 22 -2.51 -3.04 -4.86
C LYS A 22 -2.41 -2.12 -6.07
N THR A 23 -1.55 -2.44 -7.04
CA THR A 23 -1.33 -1.63 -8.26
C THR A 23 -2.64 -1.42 -9.02
N SER A 24 -3.42 -2.49 -9.23
CA SER A 24 -4.71 -2.40 -9.93
C SER A 24 -5.75 -1.55 -9.19
N LEU A 25 -5.73 -1.50 -7.85
CA LEU A 25 -6.59 -0.62 -7.08
C LEU A 25 -6.08 0.83 -7.14
N GLY A 26 -4.78 1.01 -6.96
CA GLY A 26 -4.13 2.32 -6.97
C GLY A 26 -4.34 3.06 -8.30
N GLU A 27 -4.13 2.38 -9.43
CA GLU A 27 -4.36 2.93 -10.78
C GLU A 27 -5.83 3.33 -11.00
N ARG A 28 -6.78 2.50 -10.56
CA ARG A 28 -8.22 2.78 -10.72
C ARG A 28 -8.69 3.95 -9.85
N LEU A 29 -8.19 4.03 -8.62
CA LEU A 29 -8.44 5.18 -7.75
C LEU A 29 -7.82 6.45 -8.35
N ALA A 30 -6.62 6.37 -8.93
CA ALA A 30 -5.94 7.49 -9.56
C ALA A 30 -6.71 8.02 -10.78
N GLU A 31 -7.13 7.12 -11.67
CA GLU A 31 -7.96 7.44 -12.83
C GLU A 31 -9.28 8.10 -12.40
N ARG A 32 -9.96 7.51 -11.40
CA ARG A 32 -11.26 8.00 -10.91
C ARG A 32 -11.16 9.37 -10.22
N LEU A 33 -10.10 9.60 -9.45
CA LEU A 33 -9.95 10.81 -8.63
C LEU A 33 -9.15 11.92 -9.33
N GLY A 34 -8.49 11.61 -10.46
CA GLY A 34 -7.56 12.51 -11.13
C GLY A 34 -6.29 12.77 -10.30
N TRP A 35 -5.87 11.81 -9.49
CA TRP A 35 -4.73 11.95 -8.57
C TRP A 35 -3.47 11.28 -9.13
N PRO A 36 -2.27 11.82 -8.86
CA PRO A 36 -1.03 11.14 -9.20
C PRO A 36 -0.93 9.81 -8.45
N PHE A 37 -0.47 8.79 -9.18
CA PHE A 37 -0.19 7.45 -8.66
C PHE A 37 1.31 7.18 -8.69
N ARG A 38 1.83 6.57 -7.63
CA ARG A 38 3.18 6.00 -7.59
C ARG A 38 3.20 4.60 -7.00
N ASP A 39 3.99 3.72 -7.61
CA ASP A 39 4.38 2.48 -6.96
C ASP A 39 5.56 2.75 -6.01
N ALA A 40 5.48 2.29 -4.77
CA ALA A 40 6.53 2.46 -3.78
C ALA A 40 7.88 1.88 -4.25
N ASP A 41 7.87 0.87 -5.12
CA ASP A 41 9.11 0.29 -5.65
C ASP A 41 9.95 1.32 -6.43
N SER A 42 9.32 2.36 -6.99
CA SER A 42 10.02 3.46 -7.69
C SER A 42 10.86 4.36 -6.78
N PHE A 43 10.67 4.27 -5.46
CA PHE A 43 11.43 5.03 -4.46
C PHE A 43 12.68 4.28 -3.97
N HIS A 44 12.92 3.06 -4.43
CA HIS A 44 14.09 2.32 -4.00
C HIS A 44 15.38 3.03 -4.47
N PRO A 45 16.35 3.22 -3.56
CA PRO A 45 17.66 3.71 -3.95
C PRO A 45 18.35 2.64 -4.83
N PRO A 46 19.30 3.04 -5.71
CA PRO A 46 19.96 2.11 -6.64
C PRO A 46 20.58 0.88 -5.96
N GLU A 47 21.08 1.04 -4.73
CA GLU A 47 21.67 -0.04 -3.93
C GLU A 47 20.65 -1.13 -3.59
N ASN A 48 19.42 -0.76 -3.24
CA ASN A 48 18.35 -1.71 -2.95
C ASN A 48 17.92 -2.46 -4.22
N VAL A 49 17.81 -1.74 -5.33
CA VAL A 49 17.47 -2.34 -6.63
C VAL A 49 18.54 -3.36 -7.02
N ALA A 50 19.83 -3.02 -6.86
CA ALA A 50 20.93 -3.93 -7.15
C ALA A 50 20.92 -5.18 -6.22
N LYS A 51 20.68 -4.99 -4.91
CA LYS A 51 20.62 -6.09 -3.94
C LYS A 51 19.48 -7.08 -4.28
N MET A 52 18.29 -6.56 -4.60
CA MET A 52 17.15 -7.38 -5.02
C MET A 52 17.38 -8.06 -6.36
N ALA A 53 17.96 -7.37 -7.35
CA ALA A 53 18.31 -7.94 -8.65
C ALA A 53 19.35 -9.07 -8.51
N GLY A 54 20.25 -8.98 -7.52
CA GLY A 54 21.17 -10.05 -7.14
C GLY A 54 20.55 -11.19 -6.32
N GLY A 55 19.22 -11.20 -6.12
CA GLY A 55 18.50 -12.23 -5.36
C GLY A 55 18.71 -12.15 -3.85
N THR A 56 19.31 -11.07 -3.33
CA THR A 56 19.52 -10.87 -1.90
C THR A 56 18.32 -10.12 -1.33
N PRO A 57 17.62 -10.67 -0.33
CA PRO A 57 16.52 -9.97 0.33
C PRO A 57 17.01 -8.70 1.03
N LEU A 58 16.17 -7.65 1.01
CA LEU A 58 16.41 -6.46 1.81
C LEU A 58 16.16 -6.76 3.30
N ASP A 59 16.93 -6.14 4.18
CA ASP A 59 16.71 -6.08 5.62
C ASP A 59 16.04 -4.76 6.04
N ASP A 60 15.91 -4.52 7.33
CA ASP A 60 15.21 -3.34 7.85
C ASP A 60 16.06 -2.06 7.67
N ASP A 61 17.39 -2.17 7.68
CA ASP A 61 18.29 -1.04 7.46
C ASP A 61 18.29 -0.60 6.00
N ASP A 62 18.27 -1.54 5.06
CA ASP A 62 18.10 -1.25 3.63
C ASP A 62 16.78 -0.50 3.37
N ARG A 63 15.72 -0.82 4.12
CA ARG A 63 14.38 -0.25 3.92
C ARG A 63 14.22 1.15 4.49
N LYS A 64 15.04 1.58 5.45
CA LYS A 64 14.97 2.92 6.05
C LYS A 64 15.00 4.07 5.01
N PRO A 65 15.99 4.16 4.09
CA PRO A 65 16.02 5.25 3.10
C PRO A 65 14.83 5.20 2.14
N TRP A 66 14.38 4.00 1.77
CA TRP A 66 13.21 3.80 0.92
C TRP A 66 11.91 4.31 1.58
N LEU A 67 11.68 3.95 2.85
CA LEU A 67 10.52 4.43 3.62
C LEU A 67 10.56 5.95 3.84
N ALA A 68 11.75 6.50 4.09
CA ALA A 68 11.93 7.94 4.23
C ALA A 68 11.62 8.68 2.92
N ALA A 69 11.99 8.15 1.77
CA ALA A 69 11.69 8.75 0.47
C ALA A 69 10.18 8.76 0.16
N ILE A 70 9.45 7.71 0.55
CA ILE A 70 7.98 7.67 0.45
C ILE A 70 7.36 8.73 1.36
N ALA A 71 7.79 8.81 2.61
CA ALA A 71 7.29 9.79 3.58
C ALA A 71 7.56 11.23 3.13
N ALA A 72 8.74 11.51 2.57
CA ALA A 72 9.08 12.82 2.03
C ALA A 72 8.14 13.22 0.87
N TRP A 73 7.89 12.30 -0.08
CA TRP A 73 6.95 12.57 -1.18
C TRP A 73 5.51 12.81 -0.69
N ILE A 74 5.09 12.08 0.35
CA ILE A 74 3.80 12.33 1.01
C ILE A 74 3.77 13.74 1.62
N ASP A 75 4.82 14.14 2.33
CA ASP A 75 4.90 15.46 2.98
C ASP A 75 4.99 16.61 1.98
N ASP A 76 5.71 16.44 0.87
CA ASP A 76 5.77 17.42 -0.22
C ASP A 76 4.39 17.66 -0.84
N LEU A 77 3.65 16.57 -1.18
CA LEU A 77 2.28 16.68 -1.68
C LEU A 77 1.36 17.40 -0.70
N ARG A 78 1.48 17.08 0.60
CA ARG A 78 0.68 17.71 1.66
C ARG A 78 0.98 19.19 1.79
N ALA A 79 2.26 19.58 1.73
CA ALA A 79 2.68 20.98 1.81
C ALA A 79 2.14 21.82 0.63
N GLU A 80 2.00 21.22 -0.54
CA GLU A 80 1.42 21.85 -1.74
C GLU A 80 -0.12 21.86 -1.75
N GLY A 81 -0.77 21.25 -0.74
CA GLY A 81 -2.22 21.04 -0.74
C GLY A 81 -2.69 20.06 -1.82
N GLY A 82 -1.78 19.25 -2.35
CA GLY A 82 -2.02 18.24 -3.36
C GLY A 82 -2.59 16.95 -2.80
N HIS A 83 -2.93 16.05 -3.71
CA HIS A 83 -3.39 14.71 -3.37
C HIS A 83 -2.58 13.64 -4.09
N GLY A 84 -2.57 12.40 -3.60
CA GLY A 84 -1.86 11.31 -4.25
C GLY A 84 -2.24 9.92 -3.76
N ILE A 85 -1.80 8.92 -4.53
CA ILE A 85 -1.97 7.50 -4.20
C ILE A 85 -0.62 6.82 -4.30
N VAL A 86 -0.26 6.06 -3.27
CA VAL A 86 0.94 5.23 -3.28
C VAL A 86 0.61 3.80 -2.92
N THR A 87 1.11 2.84 -3.69
CA THR A 87 1.03 1.42 -3.33
C THR A 87 2.31 0.99 -2.66
N CYS A 88 2.23 0.54 -1.40
CA CYS A 88 3.38 0.08 -0.63
C CYS A 88 3.01 -1.21 0.11
N SER A 89 3.86 -2.23 0.10
CA SER A 89 3.56 -3.47 0.84
C SER A 89 3.34 -3.20 2.34
N ALA A 90 4.14 -2.30 2.93
CA ALA A 90 4.00 -1.75 4.29
C ALA A 90 3.66 -2.82 5.36
N LEU A 91 4.31 -3.99 5.26
CA LEU A 91 3.90 -5.20 5.99
C LEU A 91 4.09 -5.09 7.50
N LYS A 92 5.12 -4.37 7.96
CA LYS A 92 5.39 -4.15 9.39
C LYS A 92 4.77 -2.84 9.86
N ARG A 93 4.29 -2.82 11.11
CA ARG A 93 3.79 -1.62 11.79
C ARG A 93 4.82 -0.51 11.83
N ALA A 94 6.08 -0.85 12.08
CA ALA A 94 7.17 0.13 12.08
C ALA A 94 7.30 0.87 10.73
N TYR A 95 7.00 0.22 9.60
CA TYR A 95 7.03 0.86 8.29
C TYR A 95 5.84 1.80 8.10
N ARG A 96 4.66 1.37 8.57
CA ARG A 96 3.44 2.19 8.55
C ARG A 96 3.57 3.43 9.41
N GLN A 97 4.27 3.35 10.54
CA GLN A 97 4.56 4.52 11.37
C GLN A 97 5.41 5.56 10.64
N VAL A 98 6.32 5.16 9.75
CA VAL A 98 7.13 6.11 8.97
C VAL A 98 6.27 6.80 7.89
N ILE A 99 5.53 6.01 7.11
CA ILE A 99 4.80 6.52 5.92
C ILE A 99 3.46 7.19 6.28
N VAL A 100 2.71 6.62 7.21
CA VAL A 100 1.43 7.18 7.70
C VAL A 100 1.73 8.03 8.93
N GLY A 101 2.24 7.41 9.99
CA GLY A 101 2.55 8.08 11.25
C GLY A 101 1.32 8.81 11.82
N ASP A 102 1.56 9.99 12.37
CA ASP A 102 0.50 10.79 13.00
C ASP A 102 -0.23 11.73 12.03
N ARG A 103 -0.09 11.51 10.71
CA ARG A 103 -0.69 12.33 9.66
C ARG A 103 -2.17 11.96 9.48
N PRO A 104 -3.14 12.75 9.98
CA PRO A 104 -4.56 12.35 9.97
C PRO A 104 -5.17 12.33 8.55
N ASP A 105 -4.54 13.03 7.61
CA ASP A 105 -4.89 13.16 6.21
C ASP A 105 -4.20 12.12 5.30
N VAL A 106 -3.39 11.22 5.87
CA VAL A 106 -2.82 10.07 5.16
C VAL A 106 -3.59 8.82 5.58
N ARG A 107 -4.29 8.20 4.63
CA ARG A 107 -5.21 7.10 4.91
C ARG A 107 -4.65 5.77 4.41
N LEU A 108 -4.61 4.79 5.31
CA LEU A 108 -4.17 3.44 5.03
C LEU A 108 -5.35 2.59 4.53
N VAL A 109 -5.23 2.03 3.32
CA VAL A 109 -6.16 1.05 2.76
C VAL A 109 -5.48 -0.32 2.74
N TYR A 110 -6.00 -1.28 3.48
CA TYR A 110 -5.44 -2.64 3.55
C TYR A 110 -6.26 -3.62 2.72
N LEU A 111 -5.66 -4.10 1.62
CA LEU A 111 -6.20 -5.20 0.81
C LEU A 111 -5.96 -6.54 1.51
N LYS A 112 -6.97 -7.00 2.23
CA LYS A 112 -6.94 -8.23 3.02
C LYS A 112 -7.41 -9.43 2.19
N GLY A 113 -6.61 -10.49 2.20
CA GLY A 113 -6.93 -11.75 1.55
C GLY A 113 -6.21 -12.91 2.21
N SER A 114 -6.83 -14.09 2.17
CA SER A 114 -6.20 -15.30 2.71
C SER A 114 -5.00 -15.73 1.86
N ARG A 115 -4.03 -16.39 2.50
CA ARG A 115 -2.88 -17.00 1.81
C ARG A 115 -3.32 -17.90 0.67
N GLU A 116 -4.34 -18.73 0.90
CA GLU A 116 -4.85 -19.67 -0.10
C GLU A 116 -5.39 -18.94 -1.32
N LEU A 117 -6.23 -17.92 -1.14
CA LEU A 117 -6.80 -17.16 -2.24
C LEU A 117 -5.73 -16.43 -3.06
N ILE A 118 -4.78 -15.77 -2.38
CA ILE A 118 -3.71 -15.04 -3.06
C ILE A 118 -2.78 -16.02 -3.78
N GLY A 119 -2.47 -17.16 -3.17
CA GLY A 119 -1.71 -18.24 -3.81
C GLY A 119 -2.39 -18.77 -5.08
N ARG A 120 -3.70 -19.02 -5.05
CA ARG A 120 -4.48 -19.42 -6.24
C ARG A 120 -4.43 -18.36 -7.34
N ARG A 121 -4.62 -17.08 -7.00
CA ARG A 121 -4.56 -15.96 -7.96
C ARG A 121 -3.17 -15.80 -8.58
N MET A 122 -2.13 -15.99 -7.78
CA MET A 122 -0.74 -15.92 -8.22
C MET A 122 -0.42 -17.07 -9.19
N ALA A 123 -0.85 -18.30 -8.88
CA ALA A 123 -0.66 -19.46 -9.74
C ALA A 123 -1.42 -19.38 -11.07
N ALA A 124 -2.58 -18.74 -11.10
CA ALA A 124 -3.37 -18.55 -12.32
C ALA A 124 -2.77 -17.54 -13.31
N ARG A 125 -1.84 -16.67 -12.87
CA ARG A 125 -1.15 -15.72 -13.76
C ARG A 125 -0.05 -16.43 -14.55
N GLN A 126 -0.34 -16.78 -15.79
CA GLN A 126 0.52 -17.59 -16.67
C GLN A 126 1.88 -16.96 -17.06
N HIS A 127 2.18 -15.71 -16.66
CA HIS A 127 3.36 -14.98 -17.15
C HIS A 127 4.38 -14.53 -16.10
N HIS A 128 4.11 -14.67 -14.79
CA HIS A 128 5.10 -14.37 -13.75
C HIS A 128 4.99 -15.39 -12.63
N PHE A 129 5.80 -16.45 -12.70
CA PHE A 129 5.91 -17.41 -11.62
C PHE A 129 6.64 -16.74 -10.44
N MET A 130 5.87 -16.19 -9.49
CA MET A 130 6.41 -15.85 -8.18
C MET A 130 6.57 -17.15 -7.37
N PRO A 131 7.75 -17.44 -6.80
CA PRO A 131 7.94 -18.66 -6.03
C PRO A 131 7.02 -18.65 -4.80
N PRO A 132 6.35 -19.77 -4.46
CA PRO A 132 5.48 -19.86 -3.28
C PRO A 132 6.15 -19.39 -1.98
N ALA A 133 7.46 -19.61 -1.85
CA ALA A 133 8.27 -19.15 -0.72
C ALA A 133 8.24 -17.62 -0.51
N LEU A 134 8.06 -16.83 -1.58
CA LEU A 134 7.91 -15.37 -1.47
C LEU A 134 6.55 -15.00 -0.88
N LEU A 135 5.48 -15.73 -1.20
CA LEU A 135 4.19 -15.50 -0.58
C LEU A 135 4.23 -15.85 0.92
N ASP A 136 4.89 -16.96 1.26
CA ASP A 136 5.05 -17.39 2.65
C ASP A 136 5.83 -16.35 3.47
N SER A 137 6.94 -15.81 2.94
CA SER A 137 7.71 -14.77 3.64
C SER A 137 6.93 -13.46 3.80
N GLN A 138 6.09 -13.10 2.83
CA GLN A 138 5.24 -11.91 2.91
C GLN A 138 4.17 -12.04 4.00
N PHE A 139 3.50 -13.20 4.09
CA PHE A 139 2.53 -13.46 5.16
C PHE A 139 3.21 -13.59 6.53
N ALA A 140 4.41 -14.17 6.60
CA ALA A 140 5.18 -14.24 7.83
C ALA A 140 5.62 -12.85 8.33
N ALA A 141 5.90 -11.92 7.41
CA ALA A 141 6.27 -10.53 7.73
C ALA A 141 5.06 -9.60 7.93
N LEU A 142 3.84 -10.04 7.60
CA LEU A 142 2.65 -9.23 7.69
C LEU A 142 2.19 -9.09 9.14
N GLU A 143 2.38 -7.91 9.68
CA GLU A 143 1.73 -7.44 10.90
C GLU A 143 0.45 -6.73 10.49
N GLU A 144 -0.71 -7.41 10.55
CA GLU A 144 -1.99 -6.80 10.20
C GLU A 144 -2.20 -5.48 10.96
N PRO A 145 -2.64 -4.40 10.30
CA PRO A 145 -2.85 -3.12 10.96
C PRO A 145 -3.88 -3.19 12.08
N GLY A 146 -3.53 -2.63 13.24
CA GLY A 146 -4.42 -2.54 14.40
C GLY A 146 -5.50 -1.48 14.25
N GLU A 147 -6.50 -1.50 15.13
CA GLU A 147 -7.59 -0.49 15.14
C GLU A 147 -7.07 0.94 15.35
N ASP A 148 -5.97 1.08 16.09
CA ASP A 148 -5.32 2.36 16.38
C ASP A 148 -4.69 3.00 15.14
N GLU A 149 -4.31 2.19 14.15
CA GLU A 149 -3.83 2.65 12.83
C GLU A 149 -5.00 3.04 11.90
N LYS A 150 -6.26 2.86 12.35
CA LYS A 150 -7.51 3.19 11.64
C LYS A 150 -7.52 2.74 10.16
N PRO A 151 -7.14 1.49 9.85
CA PRO A 151 -7.08 1.00 8.49
C PRO A 151 -8.48 0.96 7.87
N LEU A 152 -8.58 1.36 6.61
CA LEU A 152 -9.71 0.98 5.77
C LEU A 152 -9.42 -0.41 5.20
N VAL A 153 -9.91 -1.45 5.88
CA VAL A 153 -9.75 -2.83 5.43
C VAL A 153 -10.78 -3.15 4.34
N VAL A 154 -10.30 -3.68 3.21
CA VAL A 154 -11.12 -4.13 2.07
C VAL A 154 -10.75 -5.56 1.71
N SER A 155 -11.75 -6.39 1.39
CA SER A 155 -11.53 -7.77 0.99
C SER A 155 -11.04 -7.83 -0.45
N VAL A 156 -10.02 -8.65 -0.72
CA VAL A 156 -9.63 -8.93 -2.10
C VAL A 156 -10.62 -9.85 -2.81
N GLU A 157 -11.57 -10.48 -2.11
CA GLU A 157 -12.58 -11.36 -2.71
C GLU A 157 -13.59 -10.60 -3.56
N ASP A 158 -13.82 -9.33 -3.25
CA ASP A 158 -14.73 -8.46 -3.97
C ASP A 158 -14.22 -8.14 -5.37
N SER A 159 -15.14 -7.69 -6.23
CA SER A 159 -14.78 -7.22 -7.56
C SER A 159 -13.94 -5.94 -7.46
N LYS A 160 -13.07 -5.70 -8.45
CA LYS A 160 -12.23 -4.49 -8.47
C LYS A 160 -13.05 -3.21 -8.38
N ASP A 161 -14.21 -3.18 -9.04
CA ASP A 161 -15.09 -2.01 -9.06
C ASP A 161 -15.78 -1.81 -7.71
N ALA A 162 -16.19 -2.90 -7.04
CA ALA A 162 -16.74 -2.84 -5.69
C ALA A 162 -15.71 -2.32 -4.69
N ILE A 163 -14.46 -2.78 -4.76
CA ILE A 163 -13.38 -2.31 -3.87
C ILE A 163 -13.11 -0.81 -4.10
N VAL A 164 -13.03 -0.35 -5.35
CA VAL A 164 -12.85 1.08 -5.66
C VAL A 164 -13.99 1.91 -5.09
N GLN A 165 -15.23 1.46 -5.28
CA GLN A 165 -16.42 2.15 -4.78
C GLN A 165 -16.40 2.23 -3.24
N ASP A 166 -16.14 1.12 -2.56
CA ASP A 166 -16.07 1.06 -1.10
C ASP A 166 -15.02 2.01 -0.52
N VAL A 167 -13.82 2.04 -1.13
CA VAL A 167 -12.75 2.96 -0.72
C VAL A 167 -13.17 4.41 -0.88
N VAL A 168 -13.78 4.78 -2.02
CA VAL A 168 -14.22 6.15 -2.28
C VAL A 168 -15.31 6.58 -1.30
N GLU A 169 -16.33 5.76 -1.08
CA GLU A 169 -17.44 6.04 -0.16
C GLU A 169 -16.96 6.20 1.28
N ARG A 170 -16.16 5.25 1.79
CA ARG A 170 -15.68 5.25 3.17
C ARG A 170 -14.63 6.33 3.46
N LEU A 171 -14.01 6.91 2.42
CA LEU A 171 -13.13 8.06 2.53
C LEU A 171 -13.83 9.40 2.23
N GLY A 172 -15.12 9.38 1.85
CA GLY A 172 -15.89 10.60 1.54
C GLY A 172 -15.39 11.32 0.29
N LEU A 173 -14.99 10.57 -0.75
CA LEU A 173 -14.37 11.07 -1.98
C LEU A 173 -15.31 11.13 -3.19
#